data_AF-A0A7R9LKG9-F1
#
_entry.id   AF-A0A7R9LKG9-F1
#
_cell.length_a   1.000
_cell.length_b   1.000
_cell.length_c   1.000
_cell.angle_alpha   90.00
_cell.angle_beta   90.00
_cell.angle_gamma   90.00
#
_symmetry.space_group_name_H-M   'P 1'
#
loop_
_entity.id
_entity.type
_entity.pdbx_description
1 polymer ?
#
loop_
_entity_poly.entity_id
_entity_poly.type
_entity_poly.pdbx_seq_one_letter_code
_entity_poly.pdbx_strand_id
1 'polypeptide(L)'
;MSPNDWRLYQRLNPVQKGWGERGVAVHLDNDEDKALAKEQFKSGAFDVFISDRISPNRTLQDARPYECSKVDYPSDGLGSATIVIIYTNEIWSALIRTIWSVTTGWLEPLLARIVDDLRDVICPVIDVISDKTLEFFAGNPYYVQDAARKAPTRAVVSPTMAGGFFAIDPQYFFEIGSYDERMEIWGGENLELSFRVWQCGGRLEIHPCSHVGHIFRDYHPYSFQGKDT
;
A
#
# COMPACT_ATOMS: atom_id res chain seq x y z
N MET A 1 17.88 3.17 12.50
CA MET A 1 18.65 2.00 12.96
C MET A 1 20.03 2.03 12.30
N SER A 2 21.11 1.74 13.03
CA SER A 2 22.47 1.73 12.46
C SER A 2 22.75 0.46 11.64
N PRO A 3 23.78 0.43 10.78
CA PRO A 3 24.17 -0.79 10.06
C PRO A 3 24.48 -1.99 10.97
N ASN A 4 24.98 -1.74 12.20
CA ASN A 4 25.29 -2.80 13.17
C ASN A 4 24.02 -3.40 13.77
N ASP A 5 23.04 -2.54 14.08
CA ASP A 5 21.73 -2.97 14.58
C ASP A 5 20.99 -3.80 13.53
N TRP A 6 21.14 -3.50 12.24
CA TRP A 6 20.59 -4.32 11.16
C TRP A 6 21.17 -5.73 11.11
N ARG A 7 22.50 -5.84 11.20
CA ARG A 7 23.16 -7.15 11.24
C ARG A 7 22.77 -7.94 12.49
N LEU A 8 22.47 -7.27 13.60
CA LEU A 8 21.97 -7.92 14.81
C LEU A 8 20.52 -8.37 14.61
N TYR A 9 19.66 -7.50 14.10
CA TYR A 9 18.26 -7.80 13.79
C TYR A 9 18.15 -9.01 12.86
N GLN A 10 18.90 -9.05 11.76
CA GLN A 10 18.92 -10.20 10.83
C GLN A 10 19.42 -11.50 11.48
N ARG A 11 20.34 -11.40 12.44
CA ARG A 11 20.84 -12.57 13.19
C ARG A 11 19.79 -13.10 14.17
N LEU A 12 19.02 -12.22 14.79
CA LEU A 12 17.94 -12.58 15.73
C LEU A 12 16.69 -13.08 15.00
N ASN A 13 16.45 -12.57 13.78
CA ASN A 13 15.32 -12.92 12.94
C ASN A 13 15.81 -13.43 11.57
N PRO A 14 16.36 -14.65 11.51
CA PRO A 14 16.81 -15.20 10.24
C PRO A 14 15.64 -15.45 9.31
N VAL A 15 15.78 -15.05 8.04
CA VAL A 15 14.78 -15.31 7.00
C VAL A 15 14.58 -16.81 6.84
N GLN A 16 13.31 -17.23 6.92
CA GLN A 16 12.90 -18.60 6.69
C GLN A 16 12.70 -18.83 5.20
N LYS A 17 13.47 -19.76 4.64
CA LYS A 17 13.48 -19.98 3.19
C LYS A 17 12.09 -20.40 2.69
N GLY A 18 11.54 -19.65 1.75
CA GLY A 18 10.25 -19.94 1.10
C GLY A 18 9.03 -19.38 1.82
N TRP A 19 9.16 -18.87 3.05
CA TRP A 19 8.05 -18.25 3.75
C TRP A 19 7.56 -17.00 3.03
N GLY A 20 6.26 -16.94 2.76
CA GLY A 20 5.61 -15.79 2.12
C GLY A 20 5.97 -15.59 0.65
N GLU A 21 6.76 -16.48 0.04
CA GLU A 21 7.12 -16.37 -1.37
C GLU A 21 5.89 -16.55 -2.27
N ARG A 22 5.82 -15.75 -3.34
CA ARG A 22 4.64 -15.59 -4.19
C ARG A 22 3.37 -15.17 -3.41
N GLY A 23 3.54 -14.58 -2.23
CA GLY A 23 2.43 -14.13 -1.39
C GLY A 23 1.62 -15.25 -0.74
N VAL A 24 2.15 -16.47 -0.64
CA VAL A 24 1.44 -17.61 0.00
C VAL A 24 1.40 -17.42 1.51
N ALA A 25 0.30 -17.87 2.15
CA ALA A 25 0.15 -17.89 3.59
C ALA A 25 1.29 -18.63 4.30
N VAL A 26 1.77 -18.05 5.41
CA VAL A 26 2.65 -18.74 6.35
C VAL A 26 1.81 -19.31 7.49
N HIS A 27 2.04 -20.59 7.80
CA HIS A 27 1.41 -21.28 8.91
C HIS A 27 2.48 -21.77 9.88
N LEU A 28 2.29 -21.48 11.17
CA LEU A 28 3.19 -21.90 12.24
C LEU A 28 2.74 -23.27 12.78
N ASP A 29 3.64 -24.23 12.82
CA ASP A 29 3.31 -25.60 13.21
C ASP A 29 3.39 -25.81 14.73
N ASN A 30 4.45 -25.31 15.37
CA ASN A 30 4.73 -25.55 16.79
C ASN A 30 4.09 -24.48 17.71
N ASP A 31 3.86 -24.85 18.97
CA ASP A 31 3.15 -24.00 19.92
C ASP A 31 4.00 -22.88 20.52
N GLU A 32 5.33 -23.03 20.52
CA GLU A 32 6.26 -22.00 20.99
C GLU A 32 6.25 -20.78 20.05
N ASP A 33 6.38 -21.01 18.75
CA ASP A 33 6.31 -19.99 17.71
C ASP A 33 4.94 -19.33 17.69
N LYS A 34 3.85 -20.09 17.86
CA LYS A 34 2.50 -19.51 17.97
C LYS A 34 2.37 -18.60 19.19
N ALA A 35 2.97 -18.96 20.33
CA ALA A 35 2.95 -18.13 21.54
C ALA A 35 3.76 -16.83 21.33
N LEU A 36 4.94 -16.93 20.72
CA LEU A 36 5.78 -15.78 20.33
C LEU A 36 5.05 -14.87 19.35
N ALA A 37 4.46 -15.43 18.29
CA ALA A 37 3.69 -14.69 17.30
C ALA A 37 2.51 -13.95 17.94
N LYS A 38 1.76 -14.61 18.83
CA LYS A 38 0.66 -13.98 19.57
C LYS A 38 1.13 -12.82 20.45
N GLU A 39 2.28 -12.95 21.09
CA GLU A 39 2.83 -11.87 21.92
C GLU A 39 3.30 -10.69 21.05
N GLN A 40 4.00 -10.97 19.96
CA GLN A 40 4.50 -9.95 19.04
C GLN A 40 3.38 -9.29 18.21
N PHE A 41 2.25 -9.97 18.00
CA PHE A 41 1.07 -9.40 17.35
C PHE A 41 0.60 -8.11 18.04
N LYS A 42 0.72 -8.04 19.38
CA LYS A 42 0.26 -6.90 20.17
C LYS A 42 0.96 -5.59 19.80
N SER A 43 2.22 -5.64 19.37
CA SER A 43 3.01 -4.44 19.07
C SER A 43 2.72 -3.87 17.68
N GLY A 44 2.45 -4.73 16.70
CA GLY A 44 2.21 -4.34 15.30
C GLY A 44 0.74 -4.30 14.89
N ALA A 45 -0.14 -4.98 15.63
CA ALA A 45 -1.50 -5.36 15.20
C ALA A 45 -1.52 -6.20 13.90
N PHE A 46 -0.45 -6.97 13.68
CA PHE A 46 -0.29 -8.01 12.66
C PHE A 46 0.83 -8.97 13.11
N ASP A 47 1.01 -10.11 12.46
CA ASP A 47 2.00 -11.13 12.83
C ASP A 47 3.44 -10.66 12.50
N VAL A 48 4.03 -9.94 13.44
CA VAL A 48 5.41 -9.45 13.39
C VAL A 48 6.40 -10.60 13.39
N PHE A 49 6.11 -11.72 14.07
CA PHE A 49 7.00 -12.88 14.12
C PHE A 49 7.22 -13.46 12.73
N ILE A 50 6.11 -13.66 12.00
CA ILE A 50 6.12 -14.10 10.60
C ILE A 50 6.79 -13.03 9.73
N SER A 51 6.39 -11.77 9.85
CA SER A 51 6.95 -10.68 9.03
C SER A 51 8.46 -10.55 9.19
N ASP A 52 9.00 -10.68 10.40
CA ASP A 52 10.44 -10.60 10.67
C ASP A 52 11.24 -11.73 10.02
N ARG A 53 10.57 -12.84 9.68
CA ARG A 53 11.16 -14.06 9.09
C ARG A 53 10.83 -14.25 7.61
N ILE A 54 9.95 -13.43 7.04
CA ILE A 54 9.70 -13.38 5.59
C ILE A 54 10.74 -12.48 4.92
N SER A 55 11.22 -12.89 3.74
CA SER A 55 12.20 -12.11 3.00
C SER A 55 11.73 -10.67 2.74
N PRO A 56 12.59 -9.65 2.94
CA PRO A 56 12.28 -8.27 2.57
C PRO A 56 11.98 -8.10 1.08
N ASN A 57 12.53 -8.96 0.23
CA ASN A 57 12.37 -8.94 -1.22
C ASN A 57 11.50 -10.09 -1.75
N ARG A 58 10.55 -10.59 -0.93
CA ARG A 58 9.66 -11.69 -1.34
C ARG A 58 8.96 -11.38 -2.65
N THR A 59 8.75 -12.40 -3.47
CA THR A 59 7.95 -12.27 -4.69
C THR A 59 6.46 -12.28 -4.37
N LEU A 60 5.64 -11.62 -5.20
CA LEU A 60 4.18 -11.67 -5.15
C LEU A 60 3.63 -12.21 -6.47
N GLN A 61 2.40 -12.74 -6.43
CA GLN A 61 1.65 -13.05 -7.64
C GLN A 61 1.18 -11.75 -8.30
N ASP A 62 1.09 -11.74 -9.63
CA ASP A 62 0.54 -10.61 -10.37
C ASP A 62 -0.98 -10.55 -10.15
N ALA A 63 -1.45 -9.52 -9.44
CA ALA A 63 -2.86 -9.33 -9.12
C ALA A 63 -3.64 -8.60 -10.22
N ARG A 64 -2.95 -8.10 -11.24
CA ARG A 64 -3.55 -7.29 -12.30
C ARG A 64 -4.39 -8.16 -13.24
N PRO A 65 -5.44 -7.58 -13.85
CA PRO A 65 -6.10 -8.20 -15.00
C PRO A 65 -5.09 -8.57 -16.09
N TYR A 66 -5.32 -9.70 -16.78
CA TYR A 66 -4.41 -10.17 -17.83
C TYR A 66 -4.22 -9.14 -18.95
N GLU A 67 -5.23 -8.33 -19.24
CA GLU A 67 -5.15 -7.27 -20.24
C GLU A 67 -4.12 -6.18 -19.86
N CYS A 68 -3.89 -5.94 -18.57
CA CYS A 68 -2.89 -4.99 -18.10
C CYS A 68 -1.46 -5.42 -18.46
N SER A 69 -1.21 -6.72 -18.62
CA SER A 69 0.11 -7.20 -19.06
C SER A 69 0.40 -6.89 -20.54
N LYS A 70 -0.61 -6.43 -21.29
CA LYS A 70 -0.51 -6.09 -22.71
C LYS A 70 -0.49 -4.58 -22.95
N VAL A 71 -0.66 -3.79 -21.89
CA VAL A 71 -0.58 -2.33 -21.96
C VAL A 71 0.89 -1.96 -21.88
N ASP A 72 1.37 -1.25 -22.90
CA ASP A 72 2.70 -0.67 -22.90
C ASP A 72 2.61 0.78 -22.42
N TYR A 73 3.42 1.12 -21.43
CA TYR A 73 3.53 2.47 -20.89
C TYR A 73 4.87 3.03 -21.35
N PRO A 74 4.91 3.84 -22.42
CA PRO A 74 6.16 4.32 -22.97
C PRO A 74 6.89 5.15 -21.93
N SER A 75 8.13 4.78 -21.59
CA SER A 75 8.93 5.49 -20.60
C SER A 75 9.20 6.96 -20.98
N ASP A 76 9.21 7.23 -22.29
CA ASP A 76 9.40 8.56 -22.84
C ASP A 76 8.15 9.41 -22.60
N GLY A 77 8.28 10.44 -21.77
CA GLY A 77 7.21 11.41 -21.50
C GLY A 77 6.41 11.18 -20.22
N LEU A 78 6.59 10.06 -19.50
CA LEU A 78 5.95 9.85 -18.19
C LEU A 78 6.52 10.74 -17.06
N GLY A 79 7.72 11.26 -17.26
CA GLY A 79 8.41 12.07 -16.26
C GLY A 79 8.96 11.23 -15.11
N SER A 80 9.07 11.84 -13.93
CA SER A 80 9.55 11.20 -12.71
C SER A 80 8.58 11.41 -11.56
N ALA A 81 8.62 10.52 -10.57
CA ALA A 81 7.82 10.62 -9.36
C ALA A 81 8.71 10.65 -8.13
N THR A 82 8.26 11.35 -7.09
CA THR A 82 8.81 11.26 -5.74
C THR A 82 7.86 10.43 -4.89
N ILE A 83 8.36 9.33 -4.33
CA ILE A 83 7.56 8.46 -3.46
C ILE A 83 7.73 8.96 -2.02
N VAL A 84 6.63 9.35 -1.40
CA VAL A 84 6.58 9.83 -0.03
C VAL A 84 5.96 8.76 0.86
N ILE A 85 6.75 8.17 1.76
CA ILE A 85 6.30 7.16 2.72
C ILE A 85 6.34 7.79 4.11
N ILE A 86 5.16 8.08 4.66
CA ILE A 86 5.01 8.55 6.04
C ILE A 86 4.89 7.32 6.94
N TYR A 87 5.69 7.27 8.01
CA TYR A 87 5.63 6.19 9.00
C TYR A 87 5.69 6.76 10.42
N THR A 88 5.03 6.10 11.36
CA THR A 88 5.11 6.41 12.80
C THR A 88 5.15 5.10 13.56
N ASN A 89 6.22 4.86 14.30
CA ASN A 89 6.43 3.62 15.08
C ASN A 89 6.15 2.32 14.29
N GLU A 90 6.46 2.33 12.99
CA GLU A 90 6.19 1.18 12.12
C GLU A 90 7.13 0.01 12.41
N ILE A 91 6.62 -1.21 12.25
CA ILE A 91 7.40 -2.43 12.42
C ILE A 91 8.47 -2.49 11.33
N TRP A 92 9.71 -2.74 11.76
CA TRP A 92 10.88 -2.62 10.89
C TRP A 92 10.83 -3.53 9.65
N SER A 93 10.45 -4.80 9.82
CA SER A 93 10.30 -5.73 8.68
C SER A 93 9.25 -5.27 7.68
N ALA A 94 8.15 -4.67 8.14
CA ALA A 94 7.13 -4.11 7.28
C ALA A 94 7.67 -2.88 6.52
N LEU A 95 8.28 -1.91 7.22
CA LEU A 95 8.82 -0.69 6.60
C LEU A 95 9.89 -1.00 5.54
N ILE A 96 10.84 -1.88 5.84
CA ILE A 96 11.89 -2.26 4.87
C ILE A 96 11.28 -3.00 3.68
N ARG A 97 10.28 -3.86 3.90
CA ARG A 97 9.59 -4.54 2.81
C ARG A 97 8.84 -3.54 1.92
N THR A 98 8.22 -2.49 2.50
CA THR A 98 7.62 -1.40 1.73
C THR A 98 8.65 -0.71 0.84
N ILE A 99 9.80 -0.31 1.40
CA ILE A 99 10.89 0.34 0.65
C ILE A 99 11.41 -0.57 -0.48
N TRP A 100 11.60 -1.87 -0.18
CA TRP A 100 12.07 -2.83 -1.19
C TRP A 100 11.04 -3.08 -2.30
N SER A 101 9.75 -3.07 -1.95
CA SER A 101 8.65 -3.36 -2.88
C SER A 101 8.37 -2.25 -3.89
N VAL A 102 9.00 -1.08 -3.75
CA VAL A 102 8.98 -0.01 -4.74
C VAL A 102 9.74 -0.49 -6.00
N THR A 103 9.00 -1.16 -6.86
CA THR A 103 9.48 -1.84 -8.07
C THR A 103 8.77 -1.29 -9.30
N THR A 104 9.09 -1.82 -10.49
CA THR A 104 8.45 -1.42 -11.74
C THR A 104 7.08 -2.08 -11.91
N GLY A 105 6.18 -1.43 -12.64
CA GLY A 105 4.89 -1.96 -13.09
C GLY A 105 3.65 -1.47 -12.33
N TRP A 106 3.81 -0.82 -11.17
CA TRP A 106 2.68 -0.26 -10.41
C TRP A 106 2.55 1.26 -10.58
N LEU A 107 3.63 1.97 -10.90
CA LEU A 107 3.65 3.44 -10.95
C LEU A 107 3.30 3.98 -12.34
N GLU A 108 3.77 3.31 -13.38
CA GLU A 108 3.60 3.67 -14.78
C GLU A 108 2.13 3.87 -15.18
N PRO A 109 1.17 3.01 -14.76
CA PRO A 109 -0.24 3.25 -15.00
C PRO A 109 -0.78 4.53 -14.38
N LEU A 110 -0.25 4.92 -13.20
CA LEU A 110 -0.68 6.13 -12.49
C LEU A 110 -0.13 7.37 -13.20
N LEU A 111 1.15 7.36 -13.57
CA LEU A 111 1.81 8.46 -14.28
C LEU A 111 1.22 8.69 -15.66
N ALA A 112 0.90 7.62 -16.40
CA ALA A 112 0.28 7.75 -17.72
C ALA A 112 -1.03 8.54 -17.66
N ARG A 113 -1.84 8.34 -16.61
CA ARG A 113 -3.08 9.10 -16.42
C ARG A 113 -2.84 10.54 -16.00
N ILE A 114 -1.85 10.82 -15.16
CA ILE A 114 -1.51 12.19 -14.74
C ILE A 114 -0.95 13.00 -15.91
N VAL A 115 -0.17 12.39 -16.81
CA VAL A 115 0.35 13.09 -17.99
C VAL A 115 -0.75 13.45 -18.98
N ASP A 116 -1.83 12.66 -19.06
CA ASP A 116 -3.00 12.99 -19.87
C ASP A 116 -3.78 14.20 -19.30
N ASP A 117 -3.92 14.30 -17.97
CA ASP A 117 -4.52 15.45 -17.30
C ASP A 117 -3.88 15.65 -15.91
N LEU A 118 -3.14 16.77 -15.77
CA LEU A 118 -2.42 17.11 -14.53
C LEU A 118 -3.35 17.36 -13.34
N ARG A 119 -4.66 17.48 -13.56
CA ARG A 119 -5.67 17.65 -12.51
C ARG A 119 -6.26 16.33 -12.02
N ASP A 120 -5.84 15.20 -12.58
CA ASP A 120 -6.29 13.89 -12.14
C ASP A 120 -5.50 13.40 -10.91
N VAL A 121 -6.21 12.82 -9.95
CA VAL A 121 -5.67 12.13 -8.79
C VAL A 121 -5.95 10.64 -8.94
N ILE A 122 -4.88 9.84 -9.03
CA ILE A 122 -4.99 8.43 -9.41
C ILE A 122 -4.59 7.54 -8.24
N CYS A 123 -5.49 6.65 -7.84
CA CYS A 123 -5.27 5.66 -6.80
C CYS A 123 -4.98 4.28 -7.42
N PRO A 124 -4.08 3.47 -6.84
CA PRO A 124 -3.99 2.06 -7.17
C PRO A 124 -5.18 1.28 -6.62
N VAL A 125 -5.40 0.06 -7.10
CA VAL A 125 -6.18 -0.95 -6.40
C VAL A 125 -5.41 -1.36 -5.14
N ILE A 126 -6.09 -1.37 -4.00
CA ILE A 126 -5.51 -1.81 -2.73
C ILE A 126 -5.89 -3.27 -2.50
N ASP A 127 -4.91 -4.16 -2.65
CA ASP A 127 -5.06 -5.58 -2.35
C ASP A 127 -4.84 -5.84 -0.85
N VAL A 128 -5.45 -6.90 -0.33
CA VAL A 128 -5.34 -7.25 1.08
C VAL A 128 -4.13 -8.15 1.32
N ILE A 129 -3.32 -7.81 2.31
CA ILE A 129 -2.36 -8.72 2.93
C ILE A 129 -2.94 -9.13 4.28
N SER A 130 -3.03 -10.43 4.55
CA SER A 130 -3.49 -10.94 5.84
C SER A 130 -2.57 -10.43 6.97
N ASP A 131 -3.18 -9.86 8.00
CA ASP A 131 -2.53 -9.51 9.26
C ASP A 131 -2.03 -10.75 10.02
N LYS A 132 -2.59 -11.94 9.77
CA LYS A 132 -2.27 -13.18 10.51
C LYS A 132 -1.25 -14.07 9.81
N THR A 133 -1.39 -14.25 8.50
CA THR A 133 -0.56 -15.20 7.74
C THR A 133 0.38 -14.53 6.76
N LEU A 134 0.23 -13.21 6.57
CA LEU A 134 0.95 -12.40 5.58
C LEU A 134 0.71 -12.87 4.13
N GLU A 135 -0.36 -13.66 3.91
CA GLU A 135 -0.88 -14.04 2.60
C GLU A 135 -1.31 -12.80 1.82
N PHE A 136 -0.99 -12.75 0.53
CA PHE A 136 -1.41 -11.70 -0.38
C PHE A 136 -2.61 -12.17 -1.18
N PHE A 137 -3.77 -11.54 -0.97
CA PHE A 137 -5.00 -11.84 -1.68
C PHE A 137 -5.07 -11.09 -3.00
N ALA A 138 -4.38 -11.64 -4.00
CA ALA A 138 -4.36 -11.10 -5.35
C ALA A 138 -5.78 -11.03 -5.97
N GLY A 139 -6.22 -9.83 -6.36
CA GLY A 139 -7.45 -9.66 -7.14
C GLY A 139 -8.74 -9.79 -6.34
N ASN A 140 -8.72 -9.56 -5.02
CA ASN A 140 -9.94 -9.56 -4.21
C ASN A 140 -10.85 -8.36 -4.58
N PRO A 141 -12.07 -8.60 -5.12
CA PRO A 141 -12.74 -7.63 -5.99
C PRO A 141 -13.64 -6.65 -5.24
N TYR A 142 -13.29 -6.14 -4.06
CA TYR A 142 -14.23 -5.28 -3.31
C TYR A 142 -14.48 -3.90 -3.93
N TYR A 143 -13.65 -3.45 -4.89
CA TYR A 143 -13.69 -2.04 -5.32
C TYR A 143 -14.02 -1.76 -6.80
N VAL A 144 -14.02 -2.76 -7.70
CA VAL A 144 -14.11 -2.46 -9.16
C VAL A 144 -14.97 -3.44 -9.97
N GLN A 145 -16.02 -4.03 -9.38
CA GLN A 145 -16.69 -5.20 -9.99
C GLN A 145 -17.37 -4.96 -11.34
N ASP A 146 -18.01 -3.82 -11.56
CA ASP A 146 -18.81 -3.62 -12.78
C ASP A 146 -18.11 -2.82 -13.88
N ALA A 147 -17.32 -1.80 -13.50
CA ALA A 147 -16.63 -0.95 -14.46
C ALA A 147 -15.37 -1.62 -15.03
N ALA A 148 -14.53 -2.25 -14.18
CA ALA A 148 -13.35 -2.97 -14.66
C ALA A 148 -13.72 -4.24 -15.42
N ARG A 149 -14.87 -4.88 -15.13
CA ARG A 149 -15.30 -6.06 -15.88
C ARG A 149 -15.60 -5.76 -17.36
N LYS A 150 -16.01 -4.53 -17.70
CA LYS A 150 -16.26 -4.11 -19.09
C LYS A 150 -15.02 -3.52 -19.76
N ALA A 151 -14.13 -2.88 -19.00
CA ALA A 151 -12.91 -2.27 -19.48
C ALA A 151 -11.77 -2.49 -18.46
N PRO A 152 -11.10 -3.66 -18.47
CA PRO A 152 -10.21 -4.10 -17.39
C PRO A 152 -8.93 -3.28 -17.25
N THR A 153 -8.58 -2.47 -18.25
CA THR A 153 -7.40 -1.61 -18.24
C THR A 153 -7.73 -0.13 -18.06
N ARG A 154 -9.02 0.23 -18.03
CA ARG A 154 -9.44 1.62 -17.97
C ARG A 154 -9.60 2.07 -16.52
N ALA A 155 -9.03 3.23 -16.20
CA ALA A 155 -9.24 3.88 -14.91
C ALA A 155 -10.74 4.12 -14.65
N VAL A 156 -11.16 3.90 -13.41
CA VAL A 156 -12.55 4.02 -12.97
C VAL A 156 -12.67 5.22 -12.05
N VAL A 157 -13.61 6.12 -12.37
CA VAL A 157 -13.90 7.29 -11.55
C VAL A 157 -14.39 6.84 -10.17
N SER A 158 -13.84 7.43 -9.12
CA SER A 158 -14.24 7.19 -7.73
C SER A 158 -14.67 8.49 -7.05
N PRO A 159 -15.82 8.52 -6.35
CA PRO A 159 -16.24 9.70 -5.59
C PRO A 159 -15.25 10.08 -4.49
N THR A 160 -14.60 9.08 -3.89
CA THR A 160 -13.62 9.25 -2.81
C THR A 160 -12.46 8.27 -2.95
N MET A 161 -11.32 8.62 -2.37
CA MET A 161 -10.21 7.69 -2.17
C MET A 161 -10.27 7.03 -0.79
N ALA A 162 -9.71 5.83 -0.67
CA ALA A 162 -9.48 5.20 0.63
C ALA A 162 -8.55 6.05 1.51
N GLY A 163 -7.60 6.76 0.89
CA GLY A 163 -6.52 7.50 1.55
C GLY A 163 -5.20 6.71 1.56
N GLY A 164 -4.09 7.39 1.81
CA GLY A 164 -2.75 6.79 1.95
C GLY A 164 -2.04 6.40 0.65
N PHE A 165 -2.75 5.94 -0.38
CA PHE A 165 -2.17 5.53 -1.67
C PHE A 165 -2.78 6.29 -2.83
N PHE A 166 -2.05 7.27 -3.36
CA PHE A 166 -2.43 8.00 -4.57
C PHE A 166 -1.20 8.65 -5.21
N ALA A 167 -1.32 8.97 -6.49
CA ALA A 167 -0.40 9.83 -7.23
C ALA A 167 -1.14 11.10 -7.66
N ILE A 168 -0.45 12.23 -7.60
CA ILE A 168 -0.96 13.55 -7.97
C ILE A 168 0.20 14.39 -8.52
N ASP A 169 -0.09 15.25 -9.50
CA ASP A 169 0.87 16.26 -9.92
C ASP A 169 1.19 17.22 -8.74
N PRO A 170 2.46 17.47 -8.43
CA PRO A 170 2.82 18.31 -7.29
C PRO A 170 2.36 19.76 -7.42
N GLN A 171 2.31 20.33 -8.64
CA GLN A 171 1.83 21.69 -8.82
C GLN A 171 0.32 21.76 -8.56
N TYR A 172 -0.43 20.80 -9.10
CA TYR A 172 -1.87 20.71 -8.85
C TYR A 172 -2.18 20.48 -7.36
N PHE A 173 -1.42 19.62 -6.67
CA PHE A 173 -1.59 19.39 -5.22
C PHE A 173 -1.49 20.69 -4.41
N PHE A 174 -0.52 21.56 -4.71
CA PHE A 174 -0.37 22.85 -4.04
C PHE A 174 -1.37 23.91 -4.55
N GLU A 175 -1.76 23.87 -5.83
CA GLU A 175 -2.78 24.76 -6.41
C GLU A 175 -4.12 24.60 -5.69
N ILE A 176 -4.53 23.37 -5.41
CA ILE A 176 -5.78 23.11 -4.68
C ILE A 176 -5.63 23.30 -3.16
N GLY A 177 -4.45 23.65 -2.64
CA GLY A 177 -4.24 23.97 -1.23
C GLY A 177 -3.67 22.84 -0.35
N SER A 178 -3.06 21.80 -0.93
CA SER A 178 -2.39 20.70 -0.20
C SER A 178 -3.29 19.93 0.78
N TYR A 179 -2.91 19.69 2.04
CA TYR A 179 -3.81 19.18 3.09
C TYR A 179 -4.22 20.33 4.04
N ASP A 180 -5.38 20.22 4.69
CA ASP A 180 -5.75 21.14 5.78
C ASP A 180 -4.82 20.91 6.98
N GLU A 181 -3.97 21.89 7.27
CA GLU A 181 -2.98 21.86 8.36
C GLU A 181 -3.62 21.76 9.76
N ARG A 182 -4.94 21.97 9.87
CA ARG A 182 -5.68 21.85 11.14
C ARG A 182 -6.19 20.44 11.41
N MET A 183 -6.03 19.51 10.47
CA MET A 183 -6.33 18.11 10.72
C MET A 183 -5.28 17.51 11.64
N GLU A 184 -5.74 16.80 12.68
CA GLU A 184 -4.88 16.20 13.68
C GLU A 184 -4.88 14.68 13.59
N ILE A 185 -3.68 14.09 13.72
CA ILE A 185 -3.43 12.65 13.87
C ILE A 185 -3.85 11.83 12.63
N TRP A 186 -5.13 11.50 12.50
CA TRP A 186 -5.64 10.62 11.45
C TRP A 186 -7.15 10.70 11.33
N GLY A 187 -7.67 10.69 10.11
CA GLY A 187 -9.09 10.54 9.80
C GLY A 187 -9.68 11.79 9.13
N GLY A 188 -10.39 11.55 8.03
CA GLY A 188 -11.15 12.57 7.31
C GLY A 188 -10.37 13.31 6.21
N GLU A 189 -9.03 13.22 6.21
CA GLU A 189 -8.17 13.87 5.22
C GLU A 189 -8.39 13.32 3.81
N ASN A 190 -8.67 12.03 3.71
CA ASN A 190 -8.99 11.36 2.46
C ASN A 190 -10.32 11.87 1.86
N LEU A 191 -11.33 12.12 2.71
CA LEU A 191 -12.64 12.63 2.28
C LEU A 191 -12.56 14.10 1.88
N GLU A 192 -11.90 14.93 2.70
CA GLU A 192 -11.72 16.36 2.42
C GLU A 192 -10.98 16.57 1.10
N LEU A 193 -9.84 15.91 0.90
CA LEU A 193 -9.09 16.02 -0.34
C LEU A 193 -9.89 15.47 -1.53
N SER A 194 -10.66 14.38 -1.35
CA SER A 194 -11.55 13.87 -2.41
C SER A 194 -12.58 14.91 -2.83
N PHE A 195 -13.26 15.54 -1.88
CA PHE A 195 -14.26 16.58 -2.19
C PHE A 195 -13.63 17.80 -2.83
N ARG A 196 -12.44 18.21 -2.37
CA ARG A 196 -11.70 19.34 -2.94
C ARG A 196 -11.29 19.09 -4.37
N VAL A 197 -10.72 17.93 -4.70
CA VAL A 197 -10.39 17.55 -6.08
C VAL A 197 -11.62 17.67 -6.99
N TRP A 198 -12.75 17.10 -6.59
CA TRP A 198 -13.99 17.15 -7.37
C TRP A 198 -14.55 18.57 -7.54
N GLN A 199 -14.60 19.34 -6.46
CA GLN A 199 -15.18 20.69 -6.47
C GLN A 199 -14.27 21.72 -7.16
N CYS A 200 -12.96 21.45 -7.21
CA CYS A 200 -11.97 22.28 -7.89
C CYS A 200 -11.70 21.85 -9.34
N GLY A 201 -12.50 20.94 -9.90
CA GLY A 201 -12.48 20.59 -11.32
C GLY A 201 -11.41 19.58 -11.73
N GLY A 202 -10.82 18.85 -10.77
CA GLY A 202 -10.05 17.64 -11.05
C GLY A 202 -10.92 16.40 -11.04
N ARG A 203 -10.29 15.23 -11.16
CA ARG A 203 -10.98 13.93 -11.09
C ARG A 203 -10.21 12.99 -10.18
N LEU A 204 -10.95 12.10 -9.53
CA LEU A 204 -10.39 11.04 -8.71
C LEU A 204 -10.69 9.71 -9.38
N GLU A 205 -9.65 8.95 -9.71
CA GLU A 205 -9.77 7.68 -10.44
C GLU A 205 -8.99 6.55 -9.73
N ILE A 206 -9.46 5.31 -9.88
CA ILE A 206 -8.75 4.09 -9.46
C ILE A 206 -8.25 3.39 -10.72
N HIS A 207 -6.95 3.12 -10.80
CA HIS A 207 -6.34 2.48 -11.97
C HIS A 207 -6.21 0.95 -11.78
N PRO A 208 -6.95 0.10 -12.53
CA PRO A 208 -6.97 -1.35 -12.32
C PRO A 208 -5.67 -2.07 -12.70
N CYS A 209 -4.77 -1.43 -13.47
CA CYS A 209 -3.44 -1.98 -13.74
C CYS A 209 -2.38 -1.62 -12.69
N SER A 210 -2.72 -0.83 -11.67
CA SER A 210 -1.83 -0.48 -10.56
C SER A 210 -2.36 -1.12 -9.28
N HIS A 211 -1.52 -1.90 -8.61
CA HIS A 211 -1.90 -2.68 -7.44
C HIS A 211 -0.89 -2.48 -6.33
N VAL A 212 -1.39 -2.26 -5.11
CA VAL A 212 -0.58 -2.11 -3.90
C VAL A 212 -1.17 -2.98 -2.80
N GLY A 213 -0.37 -3.89 -2.24
CA GLY A 213 -0.78 -4.72 -1.11
C GLY A 213 -0.69 -3.96 0.21
N HIS A 214 -1.75 -4.00 1.01
CA HIS A 214 -1.83 -3.35 2.32
C HIS A 214 -2.21 -4.35 3.42
N ILE A 215 -1.50 -4.28 4.56
CA ILE A 215 -1.86 -5.06 5.76
C ILE A 215 -2.95 -4.28 6.49
N PHE A 216 -4.20 -4.72 6.34
CA PHE A 216 -5.32 -4.16 7.10
C PHE A 216 -5.29 -4.71 8.53
N ARG A 217 -5.27 -3.80 9.51
CA ARG A 217 -5.17 -4.15 10.93
C ARG A 217 -6.54 -4.08 11.57
N ASP A 218 -6.81 -4.98 12.51
CA ASP A 218 -8.06 -5.01 13.27
C ASP A 218 -8.18 -3.84 14.26
N TYR A 219 -7.06 -3.21 14.64
CA TYR A 219 -7.01 -2.04 15.52
C TYR A 219 -5.78 -1.16 15.24
N HIS A 220 -5.83 0.10 15.67
CA HIS A 220 -4.71 1.03 15.56
C HIS A 220 -3.70 0.79 16.71
N PRO A 221 -2.40 0.62 16.44
CA PRO A 221 -1.37 0.42 17.48
C PRO A 221 -0.96 1.74 18.18
N TYR A 222 -1.67 2.84 17.94
CA TYR A 222 -1.43 4.14 18.55
C TYR A 222 -2.74 4.70 19.10
N SER A 223 -2.65 5.48 20.18
CA SER A 223 -3.81 6.05 20.86
C SER A 223 -4.23 7.38 20.24
N PHE A 224 -5.54 7.57 20.11
CA PHE A 224 -6.13 8.87 19.79
C PHE A 224 -6.40 9.62 21.10
N GLN A 225 -5.78 10.79 21.27
CA GLN A 225 -6.04 11.77 22.33
C GLN A 225 -6.43 11.20 23.72
N GLY A 226 -5.59 10.34 24.30
CA GLY A 226 -5.57 10.08 25.75
C GLY A 226 -6.83 9.46 26.37
N LYS A 227 -7.76 8.93 25.58
CA LYS A 227 -8.86 8.08 26.06
C LYS A 227 -9.12 6.98 25.05
N ASP A 228 -8.54 5.82 25.33
CA ASP A 228 -9.30 4.57 25.42
C ASP A 228 -8.38 3.52 26.03
N THR A 229 -8.75 3.08 27.23
CA THR A 229 -8.17 1.98 28.01
C THR A 229 -8.81 0.66 27.65
#